data_AF-F4PRT1-F1
#
_entry.id   AF-F4PRT1-F1
#
_cell.length_a   1.000
_cell.length_b   1.000
_cell.length_c   1.000
_cell.angle_alpha   90.00
_cell.angle_beta   90.00
_cell.angle_gamma   90.00
#
_symmetry.space_group_name_H-M   'P 1'
#
loop_
_entity.id
_entity.type
_entity.pdbx_description
1 polymer ?
#
loop_
_entity_poly.entity_id
_entity_poly.type
_entity_poly.pdbx_seq_one_letter_code
_entity_poly.pdbx_strand_id
1 'polypeptide(L)'
;MSNLIVLVAVLMLLLFYITPVHCQYGSFTKVWNTSKGGNPVKGHSYTFFPLTPIITDAVNNCLVYRNGLGDGTFKSYLATVDSKQELDFIKLSWDPPTWVSGSDIRGNGHYSYSTGPQTNQPLFNMYTGQCFGYCPFNAGDPSLTPVGEKYIYMRGNNLQNAGVRYDALVMCEIQPISEVYIPSIGTNGGSITINNLTQFYIQTINITFSNQSKQLSKSCHITLKQGTSVTCIVPLSGFHNVTVQDASGVNSTHYLWKPYPPFIKAVYQSFTTNGLH
;
A
#
# COMPACT_ATOMS: atom_id res chain seq x y z
N MET A 1 49.04 23.39 -36.86
CA MET A 1 48.84 22.33 -35.85
C MET A 1 48.34 22.88 -34.50
N SER A 2 48.89 23.98 -33.96
CA SER A 2 48.49 24.52 -32.65
C SER A 2 46.98 24.80 -32.50
N ASN A 3 46.35 25.46 -33.48
CA ASN A 3 44.92 25.83 -33.39
C ASN A 3 43.97 24.62 -33.40
N LEU A 4 44.36 23.51 -34.04
CA LEU A 4 43.53 22.30 -34.09
C LEU A 4 43.49 21.59 -32.72
N ILE A 5 44.63 21.56 -32.01
CA ILE A 5 44.74 20.96 -30.68
C ILE A 5 43.89 21.74 -29.67
N VAL A 6 43.95 23.08 -29.73
CA VAL A 6 43.14 23.95 -28.87
C VAL A 6 41.64 23.75 -29.12
N LEU A 7 41.23 23.65 -30.39
CA LEU A 7 39.82 23.45 -30.74
C LEU A 7 39.29 22.09 -30.27
N VAL A 8 40.08 21.03 -30.39
CA VAL A 8 39.71 19.68 -29.90
C VAL A 8 39.64 19.65 -28.36
N ALA A 9 40.58 20.30 -27.68
CA ALA A 9 40.57 20.38 -26.21
C ALA A 9 39.34 21.14 -25.69
N VAL A 10 38.98 22.26 -26.33
CA VAL A 10 37.78 23.05 -25.96
C VAL A 10 36.49 22.27 -26.25
N LEU A 11 36.42 21.53 -27.36
CA LEU A 11 35.26 20.69 -27.68
C LEU A 11 35.09 19.52 -26.69
N MET A 12 36.20 18.86 -26.31
CA MET A 12 36.16 17.80 -25.30
C MET A 12 35.77 18.35 -23.93
N LEU A 13 36.32 19.50 -23.52
CA LEU A 13 35.95 20.18 -22.28
C LEU A 13 34.45 20.57 -22.31
N LEU A 14 33.96 21.11 -23.43
CA LEU A 14 32.55 21.42 -23.62
C LEU A 14 31.70 20.15 -23.53
N LEU A 15 32.08 19.02 -24.15
CA LEU A 15 31.37 17.74 -24.05
C LEU A 15 31.37 17.16 -22.63
N PHE A 16 32.38 17.44 -21.81
CA PHE A 16 32.39 17.13 -20.38
C PHE A 16 31.56 18.12 -19.54
N TYR A 17 31.38 19.36 -20.02
CA TYR A 17 30.58 20.42 -19.38
C TYR A 17 29.13 20.52 -19.88
N ILE A 18 28.77 19.82 -20.97
CA ILE A 18 27.43 19.29 -21.12
C ILE A 18 27.37 18.24 -20.02
N THR A 19 27.10 18.71 -18.80
CA THR A 19 26.74 17.90 -17.65
C THR A 19 25.94 16.73 -18.18
N PRO A 20 26.16 15.48 -17.70
CA PRO A 20 25.19 14.43 -17.98
C PRO A 20 23.86 15.10 -17.66
N VAL A 21 23.05 15.32 -18.70
CA VAL A 21 21.70 15.85 -18.56
C VAL A 21 21.14 14.80 -17.65
N HIS A 22 21.16 15.08 -16.35
CA HIS A 22 20.57 14.21 -15.38
C HIS A 22 19.17 14.18 -15.94
N CYS A 23 18.79 13.03 -16.50
CA CYS A 23 17.41 12.74 -16.73
C CYS A 23 16.82 12.85 -15.33
N GLN A 24 16.47 14.08 -14.92
CA GLN A 24 15.55 14.33 -13.86
C GLN A 24 14.33 13.65 -14.41
N TYR A 25 14.15 12.42 -13.94
CA TYR A 25 12.94 11.66 -14.17
C TYR A 25 11.85 12.58 -13.65
N GLY A 26 11.17 13.26 -14.59
CA GLY A 26 10.05 14.10 -14.27
C GLY A 26 9.08 13.26 -13.46
N SER A 27 8.50 13.83 -12.41
CA SER A 27 7.48 13.12 -11.67
C SER A 27 6.37 12.71 -12.64
N PHE A 28 6.04 11.43 -12.69
CA PHE A 28 4.91 10.95 -13.47
C PHE A 28 3.81 10.51 -12.52
N THR A 29 2.57 10.80 -12.89
CA THR A 29 1.38 10.47 -12.11
C THR A 29 0.51 9.49 -12.90
N LYS A 30 0.09 8.41 -12.24
CA LYS A 30 -0.90 7.45 -12.76
C LYS A 30 -2.17 7.56 -11.92
N VAL A 31 -3.32 7.75 -12.57
CA VAL A 31 -4.63 7.81 -11.90
C VAL A 31 -5.36 6.48 -12.06
N TRP A 32 -5.69 5.83 -10.94
CA TRP A 32 -6.45 4.58 -10.94
C TRP A 32 -7.94 4.87 -11.01
N ASN A 33 -8.47 4.81 -12.24
CA ASN A 33 -9.89 5.05 -12.44
C ASN A 33 -10.75 3.94 -11.81
N THR A 34 -11.87 4.34 -11.25
CA THR A 34 -12.84 3.51 -10.53
C THR A 34 -13.44 2.42 -11.42
N SER A 35 -13.58 2.69 -12.72
CA SER A 35 -14.01 1.72 -13.74
C SER A 35 -13.05 0.55 -13.96
N LYS A 36 -11.79 0.67 -13.49
CA LYS A 36 -10.76 -0.37 -13.55
C LYS A 36 -10.48 -1.00 -12.17
N GLY A 37 -11.47 -0.94 -11.27
CA GLY A 37 -11.37 -1.50 -9.92
C GLY A 37 -10.73 -0.57 -8.89
N GLY A 38 -10.43 0.69 -9.24
CA GLY A 38 -10.00 1.70 -8.27
C GLY A 38 -11.12 2.04 -7.27
N ASN A 39 -10.76 2.42 -6.05
CA ASN A 39 -11.73 2.81 -5.02
C ASN A 39 -12.57 4.03 -5.51
N PRO A 40 -13.93 3.96 -5.50
CA PRO A 40 -14.81 4.88 -6.22
C PRO A 40 -14.87 6.29 -5.67
N VAL A 41 -14.31 6.55 -4.49
CA VAL A 41 -14.38 7.87 -3.85
C VAL A 41 -13.33 8.84 -4.42
N LYS A 42 -13.15 8.87 -5.75
CA LYS A 42 -12.26 9.75 -6.55
C LYS A 42 -10.90 9.19 -6.95
N GLY A 43 -10.68 7.87 -6.87
CA GLY A 43 -9.54 7.20 -7.50
C GLY A 43 -8.19 7.49 -6.83
N HIS A 44 -7.48 6.43 -6.48
CA HIS A 44 -6.11 6.56 -5.99
C HIS A 44 -5.23 7.05 -7.13
N SER A 45 -4.37 8.03 -6.85
CA SER A 45 -3.35 8.46 -7.80
C SER A 45 -1.98 8.15 -7.24
N TYR A 46 -1.09 7.64 -8.09
CA TYR A 46 0.27 7.30 -7.70
C TYR A 46 1.23 8.23 -8.43
N THR A 47 2.02 8.97 -7.67
CA THR A 47 3.07 9.84 -8.19
C THR A 47 4.42 9.29 -7.80
N PHE A 48 5.33 9.26 -8.78
CA PHE A 48 6.66 8.73 -8.61
C PHE A 48 7.68 9.86 -8.58
N PHE A 49 8.59 9.81 -7.62
CA PHE A 49 9.72 10.75 -7.53
C PHE A 49 11.03 10.04 -7.86
N PRO A 50 12.07 10.81 -8.25
CA PRO A 50 13.41 10.29 -8.44
C PRO A 50 13.93 9.50 -7.23
N LEU A 51 15.02 8.75 -7.46
CA LEU A 51 15.69 7.93 -6.46
C LEU A 51 16.01 8.74 -5.20
N THR A 52 15.65 8.19 -4.04
CA THR A 52 16.04 8.72 -2.74
C THR A 52 16.84 7.66 -1.99
N PRO A 53 18.02 8.01 -1.45
CA PRO A 53 18.87 7.05 -0.74
C PRO A 53 18.34 6.69 0.65
N ILE A 54 17.37 7.45 1.19
CA ILE A 54 16.91 7.32 2.58
C ILE A 54 15.38 7.29 2.63
N ILE A 55 14.81 6.29 3.32
CA ILE A 55 13.37 6.12 3.47
C ILE A 55 12.67 7.32 4.14
N THR A 56 13.32 8.01 5.07
CA THR A 56 12.75 9.21 5.71
C THR A 56 12.53 10.33 4.70
N ASP A 57 13.43 10.45 3.72
CA ASP A 57 13.31 11.45 2.66
C ASP A 57 12.20 11.05 1.68
N ALA A 58 12.05 9.75 1.41
CA ALA A 58 10.94 9.21 0.63
C ALA A 58 9.58 9.54 1.27
N VAL A 59 9.43 9.31 2.58
CA VAL A 59 8.22 9.69 3.34
C VAL A 59 7.99 11.20 3.27
N ASN A 60 9.03 12.01 3.51
CA ASN A 60 8.93 13.46 3.47
C ASN A 60 8.55 13.98 2.09
N ASN A 61 9.06 13.40 1.01
CA ASN A 61 8.68 13.75 -0.35
C ASN A 61 7.17 13.56 -0.58
N CYS A 62 6.61 12.44 -0.12
CA CYS A 62 5.17 12.23 -0.20
C CYS A 62 4.38 13.24 0.63
N LEU A 63 4.84 13.55 1.85
CA LEU A 63 4.17 14.53 2.72
C LEU A 63 4.22 15.95 2.16
N VAL A 64 5.35 16.37 1.60
CA VAL A 64 5.54 17.71 1.03
C VAL A 64 4.80 17.87 -0.29
N TYR A 65 4.71 16.82 -1.11
CA TYR A 65 3.97 16.87 -2.38
C TYR A 65 2.52 17.34 -2.18
N ARG A 66 1.89 16.96 -1.06
CA ARG A 66 0.56 17.46 -0.66
C ARG A 66 0.49 18.99 -0.66
N ASN A 67 1.50 19.65 -0.11
CA ASN A 67 1.51 21.11 0.03
C ASN A 67 1.59 21.80 -1.34
N GLY A 68 2.16 21.13 -2.35
CA GLY A 68 2.23 21.65 -3.72
C GLY A 68 0.91 21.60 -4.49
N LEU A 69 -0.05 20.77 -4.07
CA LEU A 69 -1.36 20.64 -4.74
C LEU A 69 -2.35 21.76 -4.37
N GLY A 70 -2.05 22.56 -3.34
CA GLY A 70 -2.75 23.82 -3.03
C GLY A 70 -4.20 23.73 -2.54
N ASP A 71 -4.85 22.57 -2.62
CA ASP A 71 -6.28 22.43 -2.31
C ASP A 71 -6.58 21.93 -0.89
N GLY A 72 -5.58 21.41 -0.17
CA GLY A 72 -5.75 20.88 1.18
C GLY A 72 -6.80 19.75 1.30
N THR A 73 -7.31 19.22 0.19
CA THR A 73 -8.38 18.20 0.13
C THR A 73 -7.85 16.79 0.00
N PHE A 74 -6.60 16.64 -0.43
CA PHE A 74 -5.91 15.36 -0.55
C PHE A 74 -4.85 15.18 0.54
N LYS A 75 -4.51 13.92 0.81
CA LYS A 75 -3.29 13.51 1.53
C LYS A 75 -2.40 12.73 0.57
N SER A 76 -1.10 12.77 0.82
CA SER A 76 -0.11 11.97 0.12
C SER A 76 0.81 11.31 1.13
N TYR A 77 1.16 10.04 0.89
CA TYR A 77 2.00 9.21 1.75
C TYR A 77 2.69 8.13 0.90
N LEU A 78 3.66 7.39 1.45
CA LEU A 78 4.23 6.26 0.72
C LEU A 78 3.13 5.27 0.38
N ALA A 79 3.06 4.90 -0.89
CA ALA A 79 1.96 4.10 -1.39
C ALA A 79 1.84 2.77 -0.68
N THR A 80 0.61 2.40 -0.40
CA THR A 80 0.26 1.08 0.09
C THR A 80 0.04 0.17 -1.11
N VAL A 81 0.24 -1.13 -0.93
CA VAL A 81 -0.12 -2.13 -1.94
C VAL A 81 -0.87 -3.24 -1.20
N ASP A 82 -2.19 -3.24 -1.34
CA ASP A 82 -3.11 -4.07 -0.56
C ASP A 82 -3.86 -5.12 -1.40
N SER A 83 -3.75 -5.02 -2.71
CA SER A 83 -4.39 -5.93 -3.65
C SER A 83 -3.53 -6.22 -4.88
N LYS A 84 -3.79 -7.39 -5.49
CA LYS A 84 -3.14 -7.76 -6.74
C LYS A 84 -3.54 -6.82 -7.88
N GLN A 85 -4.79 -6.37 -7.89
CA GLN A 85 -5.33 -5.45 -8.89
C GLN A 85 -4.65 -4.09 -8.80
N GLU A 86 -4.44 -3.58 -7.59
CA GLU A 86 -3.66 -2.37 -7.35
C GLU A 86 -2.24 -2.52 -7.87
N LEU A 87 -1.54 -3.62 -7.51
CA LEU A 87 -0.20 -3.86 -8.03
C LEU A 87 -0.19 -3.96 -9.56
N ASP A 88 -1.15 -4.69 -10.15
CA ASP A 88 -1.28 -4.83 -11.60
C ASP A 88 -1.59 -3.49 -12.30
N PHE A 89 -2.25 -2.55 -11.62
CA PHE A 89 -2.46 -1.18 -12.10
C PHE A 89 -1.18 -0.33 -11.99
N ILE A 90 -0.55 -0.38 -10.82
CA ILE A 90 0.68 0.35 -10.52
C ILE A 90 1.77 -0.07 -11.50
N LYS A 91 1.83 -1.38 -11.83
CA LYS A 91 2.82 -2.05 -12.69
C LYS A 91 3.50 -1.05 -13.58
N LEU A 92 4.67 -0.68 -13.12
CA LEU A 92 5.55 0.15 -13.88
C LEU A 92 6.05 -0.74 -15.01
N SER A 93 6.06 -0.21 -16.23
CA SER A 93 6.83 -0.82 -17.31
C SER A 93 8.35 -0.83 -17.00
N TRP A 94 8.74 -0.38 -15.81
CA TRP A 94 10.07 -0.17 -15.29
C TRP A 94 10.28 -1.01 -14.03
N ASP A 95 11.47 -1.60 -13.89
CA ASP A 95 11.89 -2.48 -12.79
C ASP A 95 12.73 -1.81 -11.65
N PRO A 96 12.84 -0.48 -11.49
CA PRO A 96 13.67 0.07 -10.44
C PRO A 96 13.06 -0.23 -9.07
N PRO A 97 13.90 -0.47 -8.05
CA PRO A 97 13.45 -0.55 -6.67
C PRO A 97 12.64 0.69 -6.30
N THR A 98 11.51 0.51 -5.62
CA THR A 98 10.59 1.60 -5.29
C THR A 98 10.10 1.47 -3.84
N TRP A 99 10.34 2.48 -3.02
CA TRP A 99 9.85 2.55 -1.64
C TRP A 99 8.32 2.53 -1.59
N VAL A 100 7.78 1.72 -0.67
CA VAL A 100 6.34 1.60 -0.38
C VAL A 100 6.09 1.59 1.13
N SER A 101 4.82 1.74 1.51
CA SER A 101 4.42 1.64 2.91
C SER A 101 4.58 0.22 3.43
N GLY A 102 5.34 0.07 4.51
CA GLY A 102 5.61 -1.22 5.13
C GLY A 102 6.90 -1.17 5.91
N SER A 103 6.85 -1.59 7.17
CA SER A 103 8.06 -1.74 7.97
C SER A 103 7.90 -2.68 9.16
N ASP A 104 9.02 -3.24 9.60
CA ASP A 104 9.20 -3.91 10.89
C ASP A 104 9.89 -2.94 11.87
N ILE A 105 9.13 -1.95 12.35
CA ILE A 105 9.66 -0.88 13.22
C ILE A 105 10.32 -1.49 14.47
N ARG A 106 9.70 -2.54 15.01
CA ARG A 106 10.12 -3.21 16.25
C ARG A 106 11.29 -4.17 16.04
N GLY A 107 11.64 -4.50 14.80
CA GLY A 107 12.68 -5.48 14.50
C GLY A 107 12.32 -6.88 15.00
N ASN A 108 11.03 -7.22 15.00
CA ASN A 108 10.51 -8.46 15.54
C ASN A 108 9.81 -9.31 14.48
N GLY A 109 10.12 -9.12 13.18
CA GLY A 109 9.57 -9.89 12.07
C GLY A 109 8.07 -9.69 11.81
N HIS A 110 7.44 -8.72 12.49
CA HIS A 110 6.05 -8.34 12.25
C HIS A 110 6.00 -7.03 11.47
N TYR A 111 5.74 -7.16 10.18
CA TYR A 111 5.60 -6.02 9.28
C TYR A 111 4.19 -5.44 9.38
N SER A 112 4.13 -4.12 9.45
CA SER A 112 2.90 -3.33 9.36
C SER A 112 3.06 -2.18 8.38
N TYR A 113 1.97 -1.71 7.80
CA TYR A 113 1.99 -0.48 6.98
C TYR A 113 2.50 0.70 7.84
N SER A 114 3.45 1.46 7.30
CA SER A 114 4.16 2.53 8.01
C SER A 114 3.54 3.91 7.79
N THR A 115 2.77 4.08 6.72
CA THR A 115 2.11 5.34 6.35
C THR A 115 0.72 5.08 5.76
N GLY A 116 -0.05 6.16 5.59
CA GLY A 116 -1.39 6.11 5.00
C GLY A 116 -2.50 5.71 5.99
N PRO A 117 -3.74 5.53 5.54
CA PRO A 117 -4.86 5.08 6.38
C PRO A 117 -4.62 3.73 7.05
N GLN A 118 -3.84 2.86 6.41
CA GLN A 118 -3.48 1.55 6.93
C GLN A 118 -2.37 1.58 7.98
N THR A 119 -1.85 2.75 8.39
CA THR A 119 -0.75 2.82 9.37
C THR A 119 -1.02 1.95 10.60
N ASN A 120 -0.03 1.13 10.99
CA ASN A 120 -0.08 0.13 12.06
C ASN A 120 -0.95 -1.11 11.81
N GLN A 121 -1.56 -1.24 10.63
CA GLN A 121 -2.30 -2.45 10.27
C GLN A 121 -1.30 -3.55 9.90
N PRO A 122 -1.55 -4.80 10.30
CA PRO A 122 -0.63 -5.89 10.01
C PRO A 122 -0.54 -6.10 8.49
N LEU A 123 0.69 -6.29 8.01
CA LEU A 123 1.00 -6.60 6.61
C LEU A 123 1.41 -8.07 6.49
N PHE A 124 2.48 -8.45 7.20
CA PHE A 124 3.08 -9.77 7.07
C PHE A 124 3.78 -10.21 8.37
N ASN A 125 3.68 -11.48 8.71
CA ASN A 125 4.41 -12.09 9.81
C ASN A 125 5.42 -13.10 9.26
N MET A 126 6.70 -12.76 9.37
CA MET A 126 7.80 -13.55 8.83
C MET A 126 7.96 -14.92 9.50
N TYR A 127 7.61 -15.06 10.78
CA TYR A 127 7.78 -16.32 11.50
C TYR A 127 6.69 -17.35 11.18
N THR A 128 5.49 -16.89 10.81
CA THR A 128 4.36 -17.78 10.48
C THR A 128 4.05 -17.81 8.99
N GLY A 129 4.74 -16.99 8.18
CA GLY A 129 4.39 -16.76 6.77
C GLY A 129 2.98 -16.18 6.57
N GLN A 130 2.38 -15.61 7.62
CA GLN A 130 0.99 -15.14 7.55
C GLN A 130 0.95 -13.79 6.84
N CYS A 131 0.23 -13.75 5.72
CA CYS A 131 -0.10 -12.51 5.02
C CYS A 131 -1.44 -11.95 5.49
N PHE A 132 -1.50 -10.66 5.75
CA PHE A 132 -2.69 -9.94 6.22
C PHE A 132 -3.29 -9.05 5.12
N GLY A 133 -3.39 -9.57 3.89
CA GLY A 133 -3.92 -8.82 2.75
C GLY A 133 -3.36 -9.33 1.42
N TYR A 134 -2.49 -8.55 0.82
CA TYR A 134 -1.70 -8.92 -0.35
C TYR A 134 -0.21 -8.71 -0.06
N CYS A 135 0.56 -9.79 -0.08
CA CYS A 135 1.98 -9.79 0.30
C CYS A 135 2.78 -10.56 -0.74
N PRO A 136 3.12 -9.94 -1.89
CA PRO A 136 3.88 -10.61 -2.94
C PRO A 136 5.37 -10.67 -2.58
N PHE A 137 5.72 -11.19 -1.40
CA PHE A 137 7.10 -11.53 -1.07
C PHE A 137 7.53 -12.76 -1.86
N ASN A 138 8.79 -12.79 -2.31
CA ASN A 138 9.36 -14.02 -2.87
C ASN A 138 9.71 -15.01 -1.76
N ALA A 139 10.01 -16.25 -2.16
CA ALA A 139 10.62 -17.20 -1.26
C ALA A 139 11.95 -16.65 -0.70
N GLY A 140 12.06 -16.58 0.62
CA GLY A 140 13.21 -16.01 1.32
C GLY A 140 13.06 -14.54 1.70
N ASP A 141 12.01 -13.86 1.22
CA ASP A 141 11.67 -12.49 1.61
C ASP A 141 10.50 -12.44 2.61
N PRO A 142 10.45 -11.43 3.50
CA PRO A 142 11.57 -10.56 3.84
C PRO A 142 12.72 -11.38 4.44
N SER A 143 13.94 -10.94 4.20
CA SER A 143 15.14 -11.65 4.62
C SER A 143 15.22 -11.71 6.15
N LEU A 144 15.71 -12.84 6.68
CA LEU A 144 15.96 -13.03 8.12
C LEU A 144 17.21 -12.30 8.61
N THR A 145 17.83 -11.43 7.79
CA THR A 145 19.09 -10.78 8.11
C THR A 145 18.92 -9.97 9.42
N PRO A 146 19.62 -10.35 10.50
CA PRO A 146 19.19 -9.99 11.86
C PRO A 146 19.29 -8.49 12.21
N VAL A 147 19.84 -7.66 11.34
CA VAL A 147 20.06 -6.24 11.64
C VAL A 147 19.88 -5.38 10.40
N GLY A 148 18.94 -4.43 10.49
CA GLY A 148 18.91 -3.24 9.65
C GLY A 148 17.79 -3.19 8.61
N GLU A 149 17.36 -4.33 8.05
CA GLU A 149 16.41 -4.37 6.93
C GLU A 149 14.94 -4.29 7.37
N LYS A 150 14.53 -3.10 7.78
CA LYS A 150 13.22 -2.86 8.40
C LYS A 150 12.16 -2.30 7.46
N TYR A 151 12.51 -1.83 6.26
CA TYR A 151 11.59 -1.08 5.41
C TYR A 151 11.27 -1.86 4.14
N ILE A 152 10.03 -1.76 3.66
CA ILE A 152 9.59 -2.47 2.47
C ILE A 152 9.79 -1.62 1.23
N TYR A 153 10.31 -2.25 0.19
CA TYR A 153 10.33 -1.70 -1.16
C TYR A 153 9.80 -2.74 -2.14
N MET A 154 9.43 -2.29 -3.33
CA MET A 154 9.03 -3.13 -4.44
C MET A 154 10.13 -3.23 -5.49
N ARG A 155 10.32 -4.43 -6.04
CA ARG A 155 11.11 -4.66 -7.26
C ARG A 155 10.30 -5.53 -8.21
N GLY A 156 9.98 -4.99 -9.39
CA GLY A 156 9.00 -5.59 -10.28
C GLY A 156 7.65 -5.76 -9.58
N ASN A 157 7.20 -7.02 -9.43
CA ASN A 157 5.93 -7.36 -8.77
C ASN A 157 6.10 -7.86 -7.33
N ASN A 158 7.30 -7.78 -6.76
CA ASN A 158 7.59 -8.42 -5.48
C ASN A 158 7.94 -7.40 -4.40
N LEU A 159 7.47 -7.66 -3.18
CA LEU A 159 7.92 -6.94 -1.98
C LEU A 159 9.25 -7.53 -1.51
N GLN A 160 10.14 -6.67 -1.03
CA GLN A 160 11.41 -7.00 -0.39
C GLN A 160 11.65 -6.04 0.78
N ASN A 161 12.55 -6.38 1.69
CA ASN A 161 12.98 -5.50 2.77
C ASN A 161 14.38 -4.94 2.52
N ALA A 162 14.63 -3.73 3.02
CA ALA A 162 15.90 -3.05 2.93
C ALA A 162 16.18 -2.20 4.17
N GLY A 163 17.44 -1.80 4.31
CA GLY A 163 17.89 -0.89 5.35
C GLY A 163 17.33 0.52 5.21
N VAL A 164 17.61 1.37 6.21
CA VAL A 164 17.28 2.81 6.16
C VAL A 164 17.88 3.48 4.92
N ARG A 165 19.09 3.06 4.53
CA ARG A 165 19.84 3.57 3.39
C ARG A 165 19.80 2.56 2.24
N TYR A 166 19.01 2.85 1.23
CA TYR A 166 18.90 2.04 0.01
C TYR A 166 18.32 2.90 -1.12
N ASP A 167 18.95 2.84 -2.29
CA ASP A 167 18.57 3.66 -3.43
C ASP A 167 17.32 3.08 -4.09
N ALA A 168 16.18 3.72 -3.88
CA ALA A 168 14.92 3.36 -4.50
C ALA A 168 14.11 4.61 -4.87
N LEU A 169 13.27 4.49 -5.91
CA LEU A 169 12.30 5.50 -6.26
C LEU A 169 11.30 5.67 -5.12
N VAL A 170 10.62 6.80 -5.09
CA VAL A 170 9.53 7.01 -4.14
C VAL A 170 8.22 6.85 -4.88
N MET A 171 7.34 5.97 -4.42
CA MET A 171 5.95 5.93 -4.86
C MET A 171 5.06 6.53 -3.79
N CYS A 172 4.41 7.64 -4.13
CA CYS A 172 3.44 8.28 -3.26
C CYS A 172 2.03 7.98 -3.75
N GLU A 173 1.16 7.55 -2.84
CA GLU A 173 -0.27 7.41 -3.06
C GLU A 173 -0.97 8.67 -2.60
N ILE A 174 -1.86 9.19 -3.44
CA ILE A 174 -2.63 10.40 -3.23
C ILE A 174 -4.10 10.01 -3.18
N GLN A 175 -4.74 10.37 -2.08
CA GLN A 175 -6.15 10.09 -1.83
C GLN A 175 -6.86 11.28 -1.16
N PRO A 176 -8.18 11.39 -1.31
CA PRO A 176 -8.96 12.39 -0.58
C PRO A 176 -8.84 12.22 0.94
N ILE A 177 -8.84 13.33 1.69
CA ILE A 177 -8.87 13.30 3.17
C ILE A 177 -10.10 12.58 3.72
N SER A 178 -11.21 12.63 2.98
CA SER A 178 -12.50 12.03 3.35
C SER A 178 -12.63 10.55 2.96
N GLU A 179 -11.56 9.91 2.50
CA GLU A 179 -11.61 8.49 2.16
C GLU A 179 -11.85 7.61 3.38
N VAL A 180 -12.91 6.80 3.31
CA VAL A 180 -13.32 5.89 4.35
C VAL A 180 -12.35 4.71 4.41
N TYR A 181 -11.76 4.49 5.58
CA TYR A 181 -10.87 3.36 5.79
C TYR A 181 -11.62 2.19 6.44
N ILE A 182 -11.61 1.04 5.77
CA ILE A 182 -12.27 -0.20 6.20
C ILE A 182 -11.21 -1.30 6.31
N PRO A 183 -10.75 -1.66 7.51
CA PRO A 183 -9.72 -2.69 7.65
C PRO A 183 -10.27 -4.07 7.28
N SER A 184 -9.39 -4.94 6.79
CA SER A 184 -9.66 -6.38 6.69
C SER A 184 -9.64 -7.04 8.07
N ILE A 185 -10.25 -8.22 8.17
CA ILE A 185 -10.29 -9.03 9.39
C ILE A 185 -10.02 -10.50 9.09
N GLY A 186 -9.70 -11.31 10.09
CA GLY A 186 -9.50 -12.75 9.92
C GLY A 186 -10.71 -13.47 9.30
N THR A 187 -10.48 -14.66 8.75
CA THR A 187 -11.52 -15.48 8.10
C THR A 187 -12.68 -15.87 9.02
N ASN A 188 -12.43 -15.93 10.33
CA ASN A 188 -13.45 -16.16 11.37
C ASN A 188 -14.30 -14.91 11.66
N GLY A 189 -14.03 -13.79 10.98
CA GLY A 189 -14.69 -12.51 11.18
C GLY A 189 -14.32 -11.87 12.51
N GLY A 190 -15.24 -11.04 12.99
CA GLY A 190 -15.10 -10.31 14.24
C GLY A 190 -15.49 -8.85 14.07
N SER A 191 -14.99 -8.04 14.99
CA SER A 191 -15.27 -6.61 15.05
C SER A 191 -14.21 -5.83 14.29
N ILE A 192 -14.63 -4.98 13.34
CA ILE A 192 -13.75 -3.99 12.70
C ILE A 192 -14.14 -2.58 13.12
N THR A 193 -13.17 -1.67 13.14
CA THR A 193 -13.41 -0.23 13.31
C THR A 193 -13.15 0.50 12.00
N ILE A 194 -14.21 1.05 11.43
CA ILE A 194 -14.20 1.84 10.19
C ILE A 194 -13.98 3.30 10.58
N ASN A 195 -13.00 3.95 9.93
CA ASN A 195 -12.51 5.29 10.29
C ASN A 195 -12.73 6.30 9.16
N ASN A 196 -12.43 7.57 9.45
CA ASN A 196 -12.54 8.72 8.54
C ASN A 196 -13.97 8.99 8.02
N LEU A 197 -14.97 8.79 8.88
CA LEU A 197 -16.38 8.97 8.54
C LEU A 197 -16.87 10.42 8.74
N THR A 198 -15.97 11.41 8.60
CA THR A 198 -16.26 12.84 8.87
C THR A 198 -17.36 13.42 7.97
N GLN A 199 -17.52 12.88 6.76
CA GLN A 199 -18.55 13.32 5.81
C GLN A 199 -19.92 12.67 6.02
N PHE A 200 -20.05 11.73 6.96
CA PHE A 200 -21.28 10.98 7.19
C PHE A 200 -21.98 11.41 8.48
N TYR A 201 -23.30 11.38 8.46
CA TYR A 201 -24.12 11.41 9.66
C TYR A 201 -24.06 10.06 10.39
N ILE A 202 -23.10 9.93 11.30
CA ILE A 202 -22.85 8.71 12.09
C ILE A 202 -24.12 8.13 12.77
N GLN A 203 -25.07 8.98 13.16
CA GLN A 203 -26.30 8.52 13.80
C GLN A 203 -27.19 7.68 12.86
N THR A 204 -27.18 7.96 11.57
CA THR A 204 -28.00 7.28 10.56
C THR A 204 -27.17 6.41 9.61
N ILE A 205 -25.90 6.20 9.92
CA ILE A 205 -24.99 5.42 9.07
C ILE A 205 -25.42 3.95 8.99
N ASN A 206 -25.41 3.43 7.76
CA ASN A 206 -25.62 2.05 7.40
C ASN A 206 -24.41 1.57 6.60
N ILE A 207 -23.94 0.36 6.92
CA ILE A 207 -22.76 -0.23 6.30
C ILE A 207 -23.17 -1.59 5.77
N THR A 208 -23.00 -1.82 4.48
CA THR A 208 -23.47 -3.03 3.79
C THR A 208 -22.32 -3.71 3.07
N PHE A 209 -22.24 -5.02 3.22
CA PHE A 209 -21.28 -5.89 2.54
C PHE A 209 -22.04 -6.67 1.47
N SER A 210 -21.68 -6.46 0.21
CA SER A 210 -22.36 -7.07 -0.93
C SER A 210 -21.41 -7.92 -1.79
N ASN A 211 -21.76 -9.18 -1.99
CA ASN A 211 -21.08 -10.07 -2.92
C ASN A 211 -21.89 -10.11 -4.23
N GLN A 212 -21.40 -9.40 -5.26
CA GLN A 212 -22.09 -9.30 -6.54
C GLN A 212 -22.27 -10.66 -7.23
N SER A 213 -21.27 -11.53 -7.19
CA SER A 213 -21.32 -12.85 -7.83
C SER A 213 -22.36 -13.79 -7.21
N LYS A 214 -22.62 -13.64 -5.90
CA LYS A 214 -23.59 -14.47 -5.16
C LYS A 214 -24.93 -13.79 -4.94
N GLN A 215 -25.10 -12.53 -5.38
CA GLN A 215 -26.27 -11.70 -5.08
C GLN A 215 -26.60 -11.64 -3.58
N LEU A 216 -25.58 -11.70 -2.72
CA LEU A 216 -25.75 -11.65 -1.27
C LEU A 216 -25.40 -10.25 -0.78
N SER A 217 -26.28 -9.65 0.02
CA SER A 217 -26.01 -8.39 0.72
C SER A 217 -26.35 -8.54 2.19
N LYS A 218 -25.45 -8.10 3.07
CA LYS A 218 -25.63 -8.14 4.53
C LYS A 218 -25.17 -6.84 5.14
N SER A 219 -26.02 -6.23 5.96
CA SER A 219 -25.62 -5.09 6.78
C SER A 219 -24.66 -5.51 7.88
N CYS A 220 -23.67 -4.66 8.16
CA CYS A 220 -22.79 -4.80 9.31
C CYS A 220 -23.59 -4.52 10.59
N HIS A 221 -23.42 -5.35 11.63
CA HIS A 221 -24.06 -5.08 12.92
C HIS A 221 -23.21 -4.08 13.69
N ILE A 222 -23.64 -2.81 13.71
CA ILE A 222 -22.93 -1.71 14.39
C ILE A 222 -23.06 -1.88 15.91
N THR A 223 -21.92 -2.03 16.58
CA THR A 223 -21.83 -2.22 18.03
C THR A 223 -21.43 -0.96 18.77
N LEU A 224 -20.68 -0.05 18.12
CA LEU A 224 -20.24 1.20 18.71
C LEU A 224 -20.14 2.30 17.65
N LYS A 225 -20.51 3.52 18.03
CA LYS A 225 -20.34 4.75 17.25
C LYS A 225 -19.53 5.72 18.10
N GLN A 226 -18.37 6.17 17.62
CA GLN A 226 -17.50 7.07 18.37
C GLN A 226 -16.85 8.12 17.46
N GLY A 227 -17.24 9.38 17.65
CA GLY A 227 -16.71 10.50 16.84
C GLY A 227 -16.93 10.25 15.35
N THR A 228 -15.83 10.07 14.61
CA THR A 228 -15.80 9.83 13.16
C THR A 228 -15.49 8.37 12.82
N SER A 229 -15.78 7.46 13.73
CA SER A 229 -15.53 6.02 13.60
C SER A 229 -16.75 5.20 14.01
N VAL A 230 -16.89 4.03 13.38
CA VAL A 230 -17.94 3.05 13.67
C VAL A 230 -17.30 1.69 13.81
N THR A 231 -17.65 0.98 14.88
CA THR A 231 -17.24 -0.40 15.08
C THR A 231 -18.41 -1.32 14.78
N CYS A 232 -18.20 -2.36 13.98
CA CYS A 232 -19.26 -3.27 13.57
C CYS A 232 -18.75 -4.69 13.33
N ILE A 233 -19.65 -5.67 13.42
CA ILE A 233 -19.37 -7.10 13.21
C ILE A 233 -19.62 -7.45 11.73
N VAL A 234 -18.59 -7.98 11.08
CA VAL A 234 -18.56 -8.20 9.63
C VAL A 234 -19.04 -9.62 9.25
N PRO A 235 -19.89 -9.77 8.22
CA PRO A 235 -20.27 -11.08 7.68
C PRO A 235 -19.09 -11.80 6.97
N LEU A 236 -19.04 -13.13 7.08
CA LEU A 236 -17.85 -13.94 6.75
C LEU A 236 -17.64 -14.27 5.26
N SER A 237 -16.36 -14.47 4.92
CA SER A 237 -15.78 -15.11 3.72
C SER A 237 -16.10 -14.50 2.35
N GLY A 238 -15.13 -14.56 1.44
CA GLY A 238 -15.28 -14.09 0.06
C GLY A 238 -15.01 -12.61 -0.14
N PHE A 239 -15.17 -12.16 -1.38
CA PHE A 239 -15.02 -10.76 -1.79
C PHE A 239 -16.34 -10.03 -1.64
N HIS A 240 -16.28 -8.81 -1.12
CA HIS A 240 -17.44 -7.96 -0.90
C HIS A 240 -17.13 -6.54 -1.36
N ASN A 241 -18.15 -5.87 -1.86
CA ASN A 241 -18.17 -4.42 -1.97
C ASN A 241 -18.81 -3.88 -0.69
N VAL A 242 -18.12 -2.97 -0.02
CA VAL A 242 -18.57 -2.38 1.24
C VAL A 242 -19.12 -0.99 0.97
N THR A 243 -20.43 -0.83 1.07
CA THR A 243 -21.07 0.48 0.90
C THR A 243 -21.41 1.07 2.26
N VAL A 244 -20.84 2.23 2.54
CA VAL A 244 -21.13 3.10 3.68
C VAL A 244 -22.06 4.19 3.19
N GLN A 245 -23.21 4.34 3.82
CA GLN A 245 -24.24 5.30 3.43
C GLN A 245 -24.91 5.87 4.68
N ASP A 246 -25.37 7.12 4.64
CA ASP A 246 -26.24 7.69 5.67
C ASP A 246 -27.61 8.11 5.11
N ALA A 247 -28.51 8.56 6.00
CA ALA A 247 -29.87 8.99 5.61
C ALA A 247 -29.91 10.28 4.78
N SER A 248 -28.82 11.04 4.69
CA SER A 248 -28.73 12.24 3.84
C SER A 248 -28.43 11.90 2.37
N GLY A 249 -28.10 10.64 2.08
CA GLY A 249 -27.77 10.17 0.74
C GLY A 249 -26.27 10.18 0.42
N VAL A 250 -25.42 10.68 1.33
CA VAL A 250 -23.96 10.57 1.21
C VAL A 250 -23.59 9.09 1.25
N ASN A 251 -22.80 8.65 0.26
CA ASN A 251 -22.32 7.27 0.19
C ASN A 251 -20.85 7.19 -0.22
N SER A 252 -20.23 6.06 0.14
CA SER A 252 -18.89 5.64 -0.23
C SER A 252 -18.93 4.13 -0.43
N THR A 253 -18.37 3.63 -1.52
CA THR A 253 -18.25 2.17 -1.73
C THR A 253 -16.77 1.81 -1.75
N HIS A 254 -16.39 0.73 -1.09
CA HIS A 254 -15.05 0.15 -1.17
C HIS A 254 -15.17 -1.18 -1.91
N TYR A 255 -14.49 -1.34 -3.04
CA TYR A 255 -14.62 -2.55 -3.87
C TYR A 255 -13.64 -3.64 -3.45
N LEU A 256 -14.02 -4.90 -3.70
CA LEU A 256 -13.13 -6.06 -3.54
C LEU A 256 -12.56 -6.24 -2.12
N TRP A 257 -13.22 -5.69 -1.10
CA TRP A 257 -12.87 -5.94 0.29
C TRP A 257 -12.94 -7.45 0.56
N LYS A 258 -11.96 -7.95 1.29
CA LYS A 258 -11.87 -9.36 1.67
C LYS A 258 -11.33 -9.50 3.08
N PRO A 259 -11.70 -10.57 3.80
CA PRO A 259 -10.96 -10.95 5.00
C PRO A 259 -9.52 -11.34 4.64
N TYR A 260 -8.64 -11.38 5.64
CA TYR A 260 -7.29 -11.92 5.49
C TYR A 260 -7.34 -13.32 4.86
N PRO A 261 -6.40 -13.65 3.96
CA PRO A 261 -6.34 -15.00 3.42
C PRO A 261 -6.14 -16.01 4.57
N PRO A 262 -6.70 -17.22 4.45
CA PRO A 262 -6.38 -18.29 5.40
C PRO A 262 -4.88 -18.59 5.34
N PHE A 263 -4.31 -19.00 6.47
CA PHE A 263 -2.91 -19.41 6.56
C PHE A 263 -2.79 -20.73 7.31
N ILE A 264 -1.76 -21.51 6.98
CA ILE A 264 -1.48 -22.79 7.63
C ILE A 264 -0.54 -22.52 8.80
N LYS A 265 -0.99 -22.80 10.03
CA LYS A 265 -0.18 -22.58 11.24
C LYS A 265 0.78 -23.74 11.52
N ALA A 266 0.40 -24.97 11.18
CA ALA A 266 1.22 -26.15 11.36
C ALA A 266 0.80 -27.23 10.36
N VAL A 267 1.77 -28.01 9.89
CA VAL A 267 1.54 -29.27 9.18
C VAL A 267 2.11 -30.37 10.05
N TYR A 268 1.23 -31.18 10.63
CA TYR A 268 1.64 -32.36 11.38
C TYR A 268 1.92 -33.48 10.39
N GLN A 269 3.14 -34.01 10.37
CA GLN A 269 3.43 -35.22 9.59
C GLN A 269 2.58 -36.38 10.14
N SER A 270 2.03 -37.20 9.25
CA SER A 270 1.37 -38.43 9.69
C SER A 270 2.43 -39.34 10.33
N PHE A 271 2.33 -39.59 11.63
CA PHE A 271 3.12 -40.64 12.26
C PHE A 271 2.59 -41.99 11.78
N THR A 272 3.24 -42.60 10.80
CA THR A 272 3.09 -44.04 10.60
C THR A 272 3.82 -44.73 11.75
N THR A 273 3.06 -45.23 12.71
CA THR A 273 3.54 -46.05 13.83
C THR A 273 4.09 -47.39 13.33
N ASN A 274 5.27 -47.39 12.68
CA ASN A 274 6.03 -48.60 12.31
C ASN A 274 7.53 -48.27 12.05
N GLY A 275 8.13 -47.45 12.91
CA GLY A 275 9.56 -47.14 12.89
C GLY A 275 10.34 -47.79 14.04
N LEU A 276 10.17 -49.09 14.25
CA LEU A 276 11.08 -49.93 15.02
C LEU A 276 11.47 -51.11 14.12
N HIS A 277 12.61 -50.97 13.44
CA HIS A 277 13.40 -52.07 12.90
C HIS A 277 14.87 -51.77 13.11
#